data_AF-A0A9J7BYB7-F1
#
_entry.id   AF-A0A9J7BYB7-F1
#
_cell.length_a   1.000
_cell.length_b   1.000
_cell.length_c   1.000
_cell.angle_alpha   90.00
_cell.angle_beta   90.00
_cell.angle_gamma   90.00
#
_symmetry.space_group_name_H-M   'P 1'
#
loop_
_entity.id
_entity.type
_entity.pdbx_description
1 polymer ?
#
loop_
_entity_poly.entity_id
_entity_poly.type
_entity_poly.pdbx_seq_one_letter_code
_entity_poly.pdbx_strand_id
1 'polypeptide(L)'
;MPLHEDNKLPSHGDSLPPHGSGKIDASHGYERSDVRVTGIVVFLTALGIFVAVTGALCWLIGKGINVAMLHEDKATYPNTKWTRDEDKQIRELGNLPSSPALQNKVAELTKEFPTPRVQTDDGNQDVSDLHAREDLLLDHYTRIDGQAGKVRIPIERAMELIAQRGLPVAPAENETLMAGDQKPTVHAPLTSGFARTAYELEQERGEGGHAERPPSAK
;
A
#
# COMPACT_ATOMS: atom_id res chain seq x y z
N MET A 1 86.03 -80.38 -49.76
CA MET A 1 86.98 -79.37 -50.31
C MET A 1 86.46 -78.99 -51.69
N PRO A 2 86.44 -77.71 -52.12
CA PRO A 2 86.82 -76.43 -51.45
C PRO A 2 85.90 -76.08 -50.23
N LEU A 3 85.78 -74.85 -49.67
CA LEU A 3 86.76 -73.80 -49.26
C LEU A 3 86.14 -72.89 -48.14
N HIS A 4 86.68 -71.69 -47.88
CA HIS A 4 86.24 -70.68 -46.89
C HIS A 4 85.27 -69.61 -47.42
N GLU A 5 84.46 -69.03 -46.52
CA GLU A 5 84.01 -67.63 -46.54
C GLU A 5 83.87 -67.10 -45.09
N ASP A 6 84.16 -65.81 -44.89
CA ASP A 6 84.45 -65.23 -43.56
C ASP A 6 83.28 -64.36 -43.04
N ASN A 7 82.69 -64.74 -41.89
CA ASN A 7 81.63 -63.94 -41.25
C ASN A 7 82.13 -63.26 -39.97
N LYS A 8 82.25 -61.93 -40.01
CA LYS A 8 82.85 -61.11 -38.94
C LYS A 8 81.77 -60.47 -38.05
N LEU A 9 81.64 -60.97 -36.83
CA LEU A 9 80.71 -60.46 -35.80
C LEU A 9 81.02 -59.00 -35.39
N PRO A 10 80.01 -58.14 -35.19
CA PRO A 10 80.19 -56.79 -34.65
C PRO A 10 80.36 -56.78 -33.12
N SER A 11 81.18 -55.85 -32.62
CA SER A 11 81.53 -55.68 -31.20
C SER A 11 80.53 -54.80 -30.44
N HIS A 12 80.34 -55.08 -29.14
CA HIS A 12 79.59 -54.21 -28.22
C HIS A 12 80.28 -52.85 -27.97
N GLY A 13 79.47 -51.87 -27.56
CA GLY A 13 79.91 -50.57 -27.04
C GLY A 13 78.72 -49.78 -26.48
N ASP A 14 78.50 -49.87 -25.16
CA ASP A 14 77.47 -49.08 -24.47
C ASP A 14 77.82 -47.59 -24.44
N SER A 15 76.85 -46.73 -24.73
CA SER A 15 76.89 -45.30 -24.37
C SER A 15 75.47 -44.76 -24.20
N LEU A 16 75.18 -44.26 -22.99
CA LEU A 16 73.90 -43.64 -22.67
C LEU A 16 73.81 -42.23 -23.27
N PRO A 17 72.67 -41.82 -23.86
CA PRO A 17 72.51 -40.47 -24.41
C PRO A 17 72.35 -39.40 -23.31
N PRO A 18 72.87 -38.18 -23.52
CA PRO A 18 72.82 -37.11 -22.53
C PRO A 18 71.43 -36.45 -22.44
N HIS A 19 71.01 -36.09 -21.23
CA HIS A 19 69.82 -35.26 -21.00
C HIS A 19 70.05 -33.82 -21.48
N GLY A 20 69.72 -33.55 -22.74
CA GLY A 20 69.60 -32.21 -23.29
C GLY A 20 68.41 -31.45 -22.68
N SER A 21 68.61 -30.17 -22.38
CA SER A 21 67.60 -29.32 -21.75
C SER A 21 66.33 -29.20 -22.59
N GLY A 22 65.19 -29.53 -21.96
CA GLY A 22 63.87 -29.39 -22.58
C GLY A 22 63.58 -27.91 -22.89
N LYS A 23 63.62 -27.56 -24.17
CA LYS A 23 63.06 -26.30 -24.65
C LYS A 23 61.54 -26.39 -24.53
N ILE A 24 60.93 -25.52 -23.74
CA ILE A 24 59.48 -25.39 -23.69
C ILE A 24 59.03 -24.92 -25.07
N ASP A 25 58.31 -25.77 -25.78
CA ASP A 25 57.89 -25.49 -27.14
C ASP A 25 56.67 -24.55 -27.16
N ALA A 26 56.97 -23.25 -27.21
CA ALA A 26 55.97 -22.19 -27.35
C ALA A 26 55.42 -22.06 -28.79
N SER A 27 55.73 -22.97 -29.72
CA SER A 27 55.24 -22.92 -31.11
C SER A 27 53.82 -23.47 -31.27
N HIS A 28 53.30 -24.23 -30.30
CA HIS A 28 51.88 -24.54 -30.19
C HIS A 28 51.09 -23.30 -29.75
N GLY A 29 50.85 -22.41 -30.71
CA GLY A 29 50.06 -21.20 -30.53
C GLY A 29 48.60 -21.50 -30.16
N TYR A 30 48.03 -20.57 -29.39
CA TYR A 30 46.66 -20.50 -28.88
C TYR A 30 45.59 -21.27 -29.67
N GLU A 31 44.73 -21.95 -28.92
CA GLU A 31 43.70 -22.89 -29.39
C GLU A 31 42.65 -22.18 -30.25
N ARG A 32 42.87 -22.13 -31.58
CA ARG A 32 42.07 -21.34 -32.54
C ARG A 32 40.65 -21.89 -32.81
N SER A 33 40.10 -22.77 -31.97
CA SER A 33 38.80 -23.41 -32.21
C SER A 33 37.91 -23.63 -30.98
N ASP A 34 38.03 -22.80 -29.93
CA ASP A 34 37.17 -22.92 -28.73
C ASP A 34 35.67 -22.70 -28.99
N VAL A 35 35.28 -22.10 -30.13
CA VAL A 35 33.87 -21.77 -30.40
C VAL A 35 33.41 -22.21 -31.78
N ARG A 36 32.43 -23.12 -31.81
CA ARG A 36 31.73 -23.54 -33.03
C ARG A 36 30.77 -22.44 -33.49
N VAL A 37 31.13 -21.72 -34.56
CA VAL A 37 30.33 -20.62 -35.16
C VAL A 37 28.88 -21.03 -35.43
N THR A 38 28.65 -22.25 -35.93
CA THR A 38 27.30 -22.80 -36.14
C THR A 38 26.46 -22.82 -34.86
N GLY A 39 27.07 -23.12 -33.72
CA GLY A 39 26.40 -23.10 -32.41
C GLY A 39 26.00 -21.69 -31.99
N ILE A 40 26.86 -20.69 -32.24
CA ILE A 40 26.54 -19.27 -32.00
C ILE A 40 25.34 -18.84 -32.86
N VAL A 41 25.34 -19.18 -34.15
CA VAL A 41 24.25 -18.80 -35.08
C VAL A 41 22.92 -19.43 -34.66
N VAL A 42 22.90 -20.72 -34.29
CA VAL A 42 21.70 -21.40 -33.78
C VAL A 42 21.25 -20.79 -32.45
N PHE A 43 22.17 -20.45 -31.56
CA PHE A 43 21.86 -19.80 -30.29
C PHE A 43 21.24 -18.40 -30.48
N LEU A 44 21.83 -17.55 -31.33
CA LEU A 44 21.32 -16.20 -31.59
C LEU A 44 19.97 -16.20 -32.29
N THR A 45 19.74 -17.12 -33.23
CA THR A 45 18.44 -17.27 -33.90
C THR A 45 17.36 -17.77 -32.94
N ALA A 46 17.65 -18.77 -32.11
CA ALA A 46 16.75 -19.24 -31.06
C ALA A 46 16.43 -18.14 -30.03
N LEU A 47 17.44 -17.37 -29.60
CA LEU A 47 17.27 -16.25 -28.66
C LEU A 47 16.39 -15.14 -29.27
N GLY A 48 16.60 -14.78 -30.53
CA GLY A 48 15.77 -13.80 -31.24
C GLY A 48 14.30 -14.22 -31.34
N ILE A 49 14.05 -15.49 -31.66
CA ILE A 49 12.69 -16.06 -31.69
C ILE A 49 12.07 -16.05 -30.28
N PHE A 50 12.83 -16.45 -29.26
CA PHE A 50 12.34 -16.46 -27.86
C PHE A 50 11.95 -15.06 -27.38
N VAL A 51 12.76 -14.03 -27.67
CA VAL A 51 12.43 -12.64 -27.34
C VAL A 51 11.20 -12.15 -28.11
N ALA A 52 11.07 -12.50 -29.40
CA ALA A 52 9.90 -12.14 -30.20
C ALA A 52 8.60 -12.79 -29.69
N VAL A 53 8.64 -14.08 -29.34
CA VAL A 53 7.50 -14.82 -28.76
C VAL A 53 7.12 -14.26 -27.39
N THR A 54 8.11 -14.01 -26.52
CA THR A 54 7.87 -13.41 -25.20
C THR A 54 7.29 -12.00 -25.32
N GLY A 55 7.82 -11.18 -26.22
CA GLY A 55 7.28 -9.85 -26.53
C GLY A 55 5.86 -9.89 -27.07
N ALA A 56 5.54 -10.83 -27.97
CA ALA A 56 4.19 -11.02 -28.50
C ALA A 56 3.20 -11.51 -27.41
N LEU A 57 3.64 -12.38 -26.51
CA LEU A 57 2.85 -12.84 -25.35
C LEU A 57 2.57 -11.68 -24.38
N CYS A 58 3.59 -10.91 -24.01
CA CYS A 58 3.44 -9.70 -23.19
C CYS A 58 2.51 -8.66 -23.86
N TRP A 59 2.61 -8.48 -25.18
CA TRP A 59 1.71 -7.60 -25.93
C TRP A 59 0.27 -8.11 -25.96
N LEU A 60 0.05 -9.41 -26.15
CA LEU A 60 -1.29 -10.02 -26.08
C LEU A 60 -1.91 -9.90 -24.69
N ILE A 61 -1.15 -10.18 -23.62
CA ILE A 61 -1.63 -10.06 -22.24
C ILE A 61 -1.91 -8.59 -21.90
N GLY A 62 -0.98 -7.68 -22.20
CA GLY A 62 -1.16 -6.24 -21.97
C GLY A 62 -2.35 -5.68 -22.75
N LYS A 63 -2.56 -6.13 -23.99
CA LYS A 63 -3.74 -5.78 -24.78
C LYS A 63 -5.02 -6.40 -24.21
N GLY A 64 -4.96 -7.64 -23.70
CA GLY A 64 -6.09 -8.33 -23.07
C GLY A 64 -6.58 -7.63 -21.81
N ILE A 65 -5.67 -7.28 -20.88
CA ILE A 65 -5.99 -6.54 -19.65
C ILE A 65 -6.59 -5.17 -19.99
N ASN A 66 -5.97 -4.43 -20.92
CA ASN A 66 -6.45 -3.12 -21.36
C ASN A 66 -7.84 -3.22 -22.04
N VAL A 67 -8.09 -4.27 -22.83
CA VAL A 67 -9.42 -4.53 -23.44
C VAL A 67 -10.47 -4.95 -22.41
N ALA A 68 -10.11 -5.67 -21.34
CA ALA A 68 -11.02 -6.04 -20.26
C ALA A 68 -11.46 -4.81 -19.45
N MET A 69 -10.50 -3.98 -19.02
CA MET A 69 -10.76 -2.69 -18.36
C MET A 69 -11.66 -1.80 -19.23
N LEU A 70 -11.38 -1.69 -20.53
CA LEU A 70 -12.23 -0.94 -21.48
C LEU A 70 -13.67 -1.47 -21.61
N HIS A 71 -13.99 -2.70 -21.21
CA HIS A 71 -15.37 -3.21 -21.15
C HIS A 71 -16.04 -2.89 -19.82
N GLU A 72 -15.32 -3.00 -18.70
CA GLU A 72 -15.81 -2.64 -17.36
C GLU A 72 -16.04 -1.11 -17.23
N ASP A 73 -15.13 -0.30 -17.77
CA ASP A 73 -15.27 1.16 -17.88
C ASP A 73 -16.49 1.56 -18.72
N LYS A 74 -16.77 0.85 -19.83
CA LYS A 74 -17.93 1.12 -20.69
C LYS A 74 -19.26 0.74 -20.04
N ALA A 75 -19.26 -0.26 -19.17
CA ALA A 75 -20.43 -0.68 -18.41
C ALA A 75 -20.71 0.27 -17.23
N THR A 76 -19.65 0.79 -16.60
CA THR A 76 -19.72 1.67 -15.43
C THR A 76 -19.96 3.14 -15.84
N TYR A 77 -19.33 3.60 -16.92
CA TYR A 77 -19.47 4.94 -17.48
C TYR A 77 -19.96 4.89 -18.95
N PRO A 78 -21.29 4.96 -19.19
CA PRO A 78 -21.83 5.00 -20.54
C PRO A 78 -21.32 6.24 -21.27
N ASN A 79 -20.80 6.05 -22.48
CA ASN A 79 -20.18 7.11 -23.28
C ASN A 79 -21.26 8.08 -23.80
N THR A 80 -21.55 9.13 -23.01
CA THR A 80 -22.47 10.18 -23.41
C THR A 80 -21.74 11.34 -24.09
N LYS A 81 -22.50 12.26 -24.67
CA LYS A 81 -22.00 13.50 -25.27
C LYS A 81 -21.38 14.48 -24.26
N TRP A 82 -21.55 14.24 -22.96
CA TRP A 82 -20.86 15.01 -21.91
C TRP A 82 -19.54 14.34 -21.56
N THR A 83 -19.56 13.06 -21.17
CA THR A 83 -18.37 12.31 -20.71
C THR A 83 -17.22 12.23 -21.73
N ARG A 84 -17.49 12.46 -23.02
CA ARG A 84 -16.49 12.44 -24.08
C ARG A 84 -15.47 13.59 -24.00
N ASP A 85 -15.89 14.76 -23.53
CA ASP A 85 -15.04 15.95 -23.45
C ASP A 85 -14.27 15.98 -22.12
N GLU A 86 -14.93 15.55 -21.04
CA GLU A 86 -14.33 15.30 -19.70
C GLU A 86 -13.20 14.27 -19.80
N ASP A 87 -13.46 13.11 -20.42
CA ASP A 87 -12.46 12.05 -20.63
C ASP A 87 -11.24 12.52 -21.42
N LYS A 88 -11.42 13.42 -22.39
CA LYS A 88 -10.31 14.01 -23.15
C LYS A 88 -9.50 14.95 -22.27
N GLN A 89 -10.18 15.82 -21.53
CA GLN A 89 -9.54 16.78 -20.64
C GLN A 89 -8.78 16.09 -19.49
N ILE A 90 -9.35 15.04 -18.89
CA ILE A 90 -8.72 14.24 -17.83
C ILE A 90 -7.49 13.49 -18.35
N ARG A 91 -7.58 12.86 -19.53
CA ARG A 91 -6.42 12.19 -20.18
C ARG A 91 -5.32 13.18 -20.60
N GLU A 92 -5.70 14.38 -21.03
CA GLU A 92 -4.74 15.46 -21.31
C GLU A 92 -4.11 15.98 -20.01
N LEU A 93 -4.86 16.08 -18.90
CA LEU A 93 -4.34 16.47 -17.58
C LEU A 93 -3.32 15.45 -17.05
N GLY A 94 -3.61 14.16 -17.17
CA GLY A 94 -2.69 13.07 -16.80
C GLY A 94 -1.45 12.95 -17.69
N ASN A 95 -1.41 13.65 -18.83
CA ASN A 95 -0.27 13.69 -19.74
C ASN A 95 0.29 15.12 -19.94
N LEU A 96 -0.04 16.06 -19.05
CA LEU A 96 0.70 17.31 -18.96
C LEU A 96 2.15 16.98 -18.55
N PRO A 97 3.18 17.25 -19.38
CA PRO A 97 4.55 17.18 -18.88
C PRO A 97 4.64 18.17 -17.72
N SER A 98 5.14 17.71 -16.57
CA SER A 98 5.28 18.50 -15.36
C SER A 98 6.29 19.63 -15.59
N SER A 99 5.84 20.69 -16.27
CA SER A 99 6.71 21.75 -16.73
C SER A 99 7.16 22.59 -15.54
N PRO A 100 8.45 22.95 -15.43
CA PRO A 100 8.95 23.74 -14.32
C PRO A 100 8.26 25.11 -14.22
N ALA A 101 7.78 25.65 -15.36
CA ALA A 101 6.97 26.86 -15.39
C ALA A 101 5.62 26.70 -14.66
N LEU A 102 4.93 25.56 -14.82
CA LEU A 102 3.66 25.30 -14.15
C LEU A 102 3.89 25.03 -12.65
N GLN A 103 4.95 24.29 -12.28
CA GLN A 103 5.35 24.11 -10.88
C GLN A 103 5.63 25.45 -10.19
N ASN A 104 6.41 26.34 -10.83
CA ASN A 104 6.71 27.67 -10.30
C ASN A 104 5.44 28.50 -10.10
N LYS A 105 4.50 28.45 -11.05
CA LYS A 105 3.22 29.18 -10.96
C LYS A 105 2.32 28.63 -9.85
N VAL A 106 2.29 27.31 -9.65
CA VAL A 106 1.59 26.69 -8.51
C VAL A 106 2.26 27.10 -7.19
N ALA A 107 3.59 27.17 -7.11
CA ALA A 107 4.32 27.62 -5.93
C ALA A 107 4.11 29.12 -5.62
N GLU A 108 3.97 29.96 -6.66
CA GLU A 108 3.63 31.38 -6.53
C GLU A 108 2.21 31.57 -5.98
N LEU A 109 1.23 30.90 -6.60
CA LEU A 109 -0.14 30.82 -6.09
C LEU A 109 -0.21 30.22 -4.68
N THR A 110 0.75 29.37 -4.29
CA THR A 110 0.87 28.80 -2.93
C THR A 110 1.25 29.83 -1.87
N LYS A 111 1.96 30.90 -2.25
CA LYS A 111 2.29 32.01 -1.34
C LYS A 111 1.15 33.03 -1.22
N GLU A 112 0.41 33.24 -2.31
CA GLU A 112 -0.65 34.26 -2.38
C GLU A 112 -1.93 33.83 -1.63
N PHE A 113 -2.27 32.55 -1.67
CA PHE A 113 -3.42 31.99 -0.93
C PHE A 113 -2.93 31.00 0.15
N PRO A 114 -2.62 31.46 1.38
CA PRO A 114 -2.29 30.58 2.49
C PRO A 114 -3.45 29.62 2.81
N THR A 115 -3.14 28.52 3.50
CA THR A 115 -4.12 27.48 3.87
C THR A 115 -5.30 28.03 4.68
N PRO A 116 -6.52 27.48 4.53
CA PRO A 116 -6.86 26.21 3.89
C PRO A 116 -7.15 26.31 2.37
N ARG A 117 -6.88 25.22 1.65
CA ARG A 117 -7.19 25.06 0.22
C ARG A 117 -8.24 23.97 0.06
N VAL A 118 -9.02 24.05 -1.01
CA VAL A 118 -9.83 22.90 -1.47
C VAL A 118 -8.87 21.82 -1.97
N GLN A 119 -9.01 20.59 -1.48
CA GLN A 119 -8.32 19.43 -2.03
C GLN A 119 -8.73 19.27 -3.50
N THR A 120 -7.75 19.19 -4.41
CA THR A 120 -7.99 19.04 -5.86
C THR A 120 -8.08 17.58 -6.30
N ASP A 121 -7.83 16.67 -5.37
CA ASP A 121 -7.94 15.22 -5.49
C ASP A 121 -9.24 14.74 -4.83
N ASP A 122 -9.60 13.47 -5.00
CA ASP A 122 -10.79 12.86 -4.35
C ASP A 122 -10.69 12.78 -2.81
N GLY A 123 -9.50 13.05 -2.25
CA GLY A 123 -9.22 13.04 -0.81
C GLY A 123 -9.01 11.65 -0.22
N ASN A 124 -9.08 10.58 -1.02
CA ASN A 124 -9.03 9.19 -0.57
C ASN A 124 -7.70 8.86 0.14
N GLN A 125 -6.59 9.42 -0.32
CA GLN A 125 -5.29 9.27 0.35
C GLN A 125 -5.31 9.86 1.76
N ASP A 126 -5.70 11.12 1.91
CA ASP A 126 -5.77 11.81 3.21
C ASP A 126 -6.73 11.10 4.20
N VAL A 127 -7.84 10.55 3.71
CA VAL A 127 -8.78 9.74 4.51
C VAL A 127 -8.17 8.40 4.93
N SER A 128 -7.45 7.72 4.02
CA SER A 128 -6.76 6.46 4.35
C SER A 128 -5.63 6.67 5.38
N ASP A 129 -4.92 7.78 5.28
CA ASP A 129 -3.84 8.19 6.18
C ASP A 129 -4.38 8.59 7.57
N LEU A 130 -5.58 9.17 7.62
CA LEU A 130 -6.31 9.45 8.86
C LEU A 130 -6.72 8.15 9.56
N HIS A 131 -7.41 7.25 8.85
CA HIS A 131 -7.85 5.97 9.42
C HIS A 131 -6.68 5.12 9.91
N ALA A 132 -5.59 5.02 9.14
CA ALA A 132 -4.38 4.32 9.58
C ALA A 132 -3.80 4.87 10.90
N ARG A 133 -3.96 6.17 11.19
CA ARG A 133 -3.55 6.76 12.47
C ARG A 133 -4.57 6.53 13.58
N GLU A 134 -5.86 6.51 13.25
CA GLU A 134 -6.94 6.21 14.19
C GLU A 134 -6.83 4.76 14.69
N ASP A 135 -6.68 3.79 13.78
CA ASP A 135 -6.50 2.36 14.08
C ASP A 135 -5.31 2.14 15.04
N LEU A 136 -4.16 2.76 14.75
CA LEU A 136 -2.97 2.71 15.62
C LEU A 136 -3.20 3.33 17.02
N LEU A 137 -4.19 4.21 17.19
CA LEU A 137 -4.56 4.82 18.48
C LEU A 137 -5.72 4.09 19.18
N LEU A 138 -6.41 3.19 18.50
CA LEU A 138 -7.53 2.40 19.02
C LEU A 138 -7.10 0.97 19.38
N ASP A 139 -6.27 0.34 18.56
CA ASP A 139 -5.92 -1.09 18.69
C ASP A 139 -4.66 -1.33 19.53
N HIS A 140 -3.87 -0.27 19.80
CA HIS A 140 -2.53 -0.40 20.36
C HIS A 140 -2.28 0.50 21.59
N TYR A 141 -1.26 0.13 22.37
CA TYR A 141 -0.82 0.90 23.53
C TYR A 141 0.10 2.04 23.10
N THR A 142 -0.38 3.28 23.22
CA THR A 142 0.36 4.48 22.81
C THR A 142 0.67 5.36 24.03
N ARG A 143 1.88 5.92 24.10
CA ARG A 143 2.23 6.88 25.16
C ARG A 143 1.66 8.26 24.82
N ILE A 144 1.21 8.99 25.83
CA ILE A 144 0.72 10.36 25.67
C ILE A 144 1.87 11.32 25.95
N ASP A 145 2.30 12.07 24.94
CA ASP A 145 3.36 13.06 25.10
C ASP A 145 2.93 14.15 26.10
N GLY A 146 3.88 14.57 26.95
CA GLY A 146 3.63 15.52 28.03
C GLY A 146 3.00 14.95 29.31
N GLN A 147 2.59 13.67 29.36
CA GLN A 147 2.05 13.04 30.59
C GLN A 147 2.82 11.77 30.97
N ALA A 148 3.96 11.96 31.64
CA ALA A 148 4.81 10.87 32.13
C ALA A 148 4.01 9.87 32.99
N GLY A 149 4.14 8.58 32.68
CA GLY A 149 3.46 7.49 33.40
C GLY A 149 2.02 7.19 32.96
N LYS A 150 1.43 7.98 32.05
CA LYS A 150 0.12 7.64 31.45
C LYS A 150 0.28 7.02 30.07
N VAL A 151 -0.44 5.94 29.84
CA VAL A 151 -0.45 5.18 28.59
C VAL A 151 -1.90 5.03 28.14
N ARG A 152 -2.17 5.29 26.86
CA ARG A 152 -3.45 5.01 26.22
C ARG A 152 -3.57 3.49 26.05
N ILE A 153 -4.72 2.94 26.43
CA ILE A 153 -5.01 1.51 26.31
C ILE A 153 -5.86 1.25 25.05
N PRO A 154 -5.78 0.06 24.43
CA PRO A 154 -6.65 -0.32 23.34
C PRO A 154 -8.14 -0.26 23.71
N ILE A 155 -9.01 -0.03 22.74
CA ILE A 155 -10.44 0.16 22.95
C ILE A 155 -11.12 -1.10 23.50
N GLU A 156 -10.72 -2.30 23.06
CA GLU A 156 -11.18 -3.60 23.61
C GLU A 156 -10.90 -3.67 25.10
N ARG A 157 -9.69 -3.28 25.52
CA ARG A 157 -9.28 -3.32 26.92
C ARG A 157 -9.98 -2.25 27.74
N ALA A 158 -10.25 -1.08 27.15
CA ALA A 158 -11.07 -0.05 27.78
C ALA A 158 -12.50 -0.56 28.02
N MET A 159 -13.14 -1.16 27.02
CA MET A 159 -14.48 -1.75 27.14
C MET A 159 -14.52 -2.86 28.19
N GLU A 160 -13.53 -3.75 28.23
CA GLU A 160 -13.43 -4.82 29.23
C GLU A 160 -13.33 -4.26 30.67
N LEU A 161 -12.49 -3.25 30.88
CA LEU A 161 -12.34 -2.58 32.18
C LEU A 161 -13.61 -1.82 32.61
N ILE A 162 -14.32 -1.20 31.65
CA ILE A 162 -15.60 -0.54 31.89
C ILE A 162 -16.68 -1.56 32.25
N ALA A 163 -16.72 -2.71 31.57
CA ALA A 163 -17.66 -3.79 31.88
C ALA A 163 -17.42 -4.39 33.28
N GLN A 164 -16.15 -4.53 33.70
CA GLN A 164 -15.79 -5.03 35.03
C GLN A 164 -16.03 -4.03 36.15
N ARG A 165 -15.76 -2.73 35.92
CA ARG A 165 -15.85 -1.67 36.94
C ARG A 165 -17.22 -1.00 37.00
N GLY A 166 -18.02 -1.13 35.94
CA GLY A 166 -19.19 -0.29 35.69
C GLY A 166 -18.79 1.09 35.16
N LEU A 167 -19.72 1.77 34.46
CA LEU A 167 -19.55 3.19 34.17
C LEU A 167 -19.62 3.98 35.49
N PRO A 168 -18.71 4.94 35.73
CA PRO A 168 -18.87 5.87 36.84
C PRO A 168 -20.12 6.71 36.60
N VAL A 169 -21.07 6.67 37.53
CA VAL A 169 -22.19 7.61 37.55
C VAL A 169 -21.60 9.00 37.82
N ALA A 170 -21.62 9.87 36.81
CA ALA A 170 -21.27 11.27 37.01
C ALA A 170 -22.21 11.84 38.09
N PRO A 171 -21.71 12.61 39.06
CA PRO A 171 -22.59 13.38 39.92
C PRO A 171 -23.46 14.27 39.02
N ALA A 172 -24.74 14.39 39.33
CA ALA A 172 -25.58 15.37 38.67
C ALA A 172 -25.08 16.76 39.06
N GLU A 173 -24.20 17.32 38.24
CA GLU A 173 -23.83 18.72 38.34
C GLU A 173 -25.12 19.52 38.14
N ASN A 174 -25.46 20.33 39.15
CA ASN A 174 -26.54 21.30 38.99
C ASN A 174 -26.02 22.37 38.02
N GLU A 175 -26.23 22.12 36.73
CA GLU A 175 -25.96 23.10 35.67
C GLU A 175 -26.59 24.42 36.09
N THR A 176 -25.74 25.42 36.33
CA THR A 176 -26.19 26.79 36.55
C THR A 176 -26.73 27.30 35.23
N LEU A 177 -28.04 27.11 35.04
CA LEU A 177 -28.83 27.60 33.91
C LEU A 177 -28.35 29.01 33.54
N MET A 178 -27.81 29.17 32.33
CA MET A 178 -27.38 30.46 31.83
C MET A 178 -28.60 31.35 31.59
N ALA A 179 -28.40 32.66 31.46
CA ALA A 179 -29.49 33.60 31.22
C ALA A 179 -30.17 33.33 29.86
N GLY A 180 -31.25 32.54 29.89
CA GLY A 180 -31.97 32.04 28.71
C GLY A 180 -32.30 30.56 28.77
N ASP A 181 -31.57 29.77 29.57
CA ASP A 181 -31.84 28.34 29.74
C ASP A 181 -33.09 28.13 30.58
N GLN A 182 -34.16 27.70 29.93
CA GLN A 182 -35.31 27.10 30.62
C GLN A 182 -35.18 25.59 30.58
N LYS A 183 -35.22 24.96 31.76
CA LYS A 183 -35.34 23.50 31.88
C LYS A 183 -36.55 23.05 31.04
N PRO A 184 -36.40 22.18 30.02
CA PRO A 184 -37.50 21.83 29.13
C PRO A 184 -38.67 21.20 29.89
N THR A 185 -39.74 21.97 30.08
CA THR A 185 -40.98 21.46 30.69
C THR A 185 -41.80 20.77 29.62
N VAL A 186 -41.71 19.45 29.60
CA VAL A 186 -42.48 18.57 28.71
C VAL A 186 -43.95 18.64 29.13
N HIS A 187 -44.72 19.52 28.49
CA HIS A 187 -46.15 19.66 28.75
C HIS A 187 -46.94 18.54 28.07
N ALA A 188 -47.55 17.67 28.87
CA ALA A 188 -48.56 16.73 28.41
C ALA A 188 -49.86 17.47 28.00
N PRO A 189 -50.68 16.92 27.07
CA PRO A 189 -50.49 15.64 26.39
C PRO A 189 -49.49 15.72 25.23
N LEU A 190 -48.65 14.69 25.10
CA LEU A 190 -47.64 14.56 24.04
C LEU A 190 -48.22 14.03 22.72
N THR A 191 -49.50 13.68 22.73
CA THR A 191 -50.20 13.07 21.59
C THR A 191 -51.66 13.52 21.54
N SER A 192 -52.19 13.68 20.33
CA SER A 192 -53.57 14.07 20.08
C SER A 192 -54.57 12.92 20.24
N GLY A 193 -54.59 12.30 21.43
CA GLY A 193 -55.78 11.63 21.98
C GLY A 193 -56.13 10.21 21.51
N PHE A 194 -55.32 9.55 20.67
CA PHE A 194 -55.64 8.18 20.20
C PHE A 194 -55.09 7.03 21.07
N ALA A 195 -53.99 7.25 21.78
CA ALA A 195 -53.48 6.34 22.82
C ALA A 195 -52.61 7.13 23.80
N ARG A 196 -52.81 6.95 25.11
CA ARG A 196 -51.96 7.57 26.13
C ARG A 196 -50.58 6.91 26.14
N THR A 197 -49.54 7.70 26.31
CA THR A 197 -48.16 7.22 26.45
C THR A 197 -47.91 6.67 27.85
N ALA A 198 -46.89 5.81 28.01
CA ALA A 198 -46.49 5.31 29.33
C ALA A 198 -46.08 6.45 30.29
N TYR A 199 -45.48 7.53 29.76
CA TYR A 199 -45.11 8.73 30.51
C TYR A 199 -46.34 9.44 31.10
N GLU A 200 -47.41 9.60 30.32
CA GLU A 200 -48.67 10.20 30.79
C GLU A 200 -49.35 9.33 31.85
N LEU A 201 -49.32 7.99 31.71
CA LEU A 201 -49.80 7.08 32.76
C LEU A 201 -48.96 7.16 34.05
N GLU A 202 -47.63 7.28 33.94
CA GLU A 202 -46.74 7.43 35.09
C GLU A 202 -46.98 8.78 35.80
N GLN A 203 -47.28 9.83 35.04
CA GLN A 203 -47.55 11.17 35.55
C GLN A 203 -48.92 11.25 36.28
N GLU A 204 -49.98 10.63 35.73
CA GLU A 204 -51.27 10.49 36.42
C GLU A 204 -51.17 9.60 37.67
N ARG A 205 -50.43 8.48 37.59
CA ARG A 205 -50.10 7.64 38.77
C ARG A 205 -49.25 8.42 39.79
N GLY A 206 -48.51 9.43 39.33
CA GLY A 206 -47.58 10.27 40.07
C GLY A 206 -48.20 11.50 40.75
N GLU A 207 -49.49 11.77 40.61
CA GLU A 207 -50.16 12.87 41.36
C GLU A 207 -50.21 12.62 42.89
N GLY A 208 -49.72 11.48 43.37
CA GLY A 208 -49.40 11.23 44.78
C GLY A 208 -47.94 11.51 45.19
N GLY A 209 -47.12 12.12 44.33
CA GLY A 209 -45.65 12.16 44.45
C GLY A 209 -45.00 13.54 44.29
N HIS A 210 -45.37 14.51 45.12
CA HIS A 210 -44.69 15.82 45.20
C HIS A 210 -43.21 15.63 45.58
N ALA A 211 -42.31 15.62 44.60
CA ALA A 211 -40.86 15.43 44.81
C ALA A 211 -40.11 16.75 45.07
N GLU A 212 -40.73 17.69 45.78
CA GLU A 212 -40.00 18.75 46.47
C GLU A 212 -39.33 18.11 47.70
N ARG A 213 -38.00 17.96 47.65
CA ARG A 213 -37.26 17.54 48.85
C ARG A 213 -37.31 18.70 49.84
N PRO A 214 -37.78 18.51 51.09
CA PRO A 214 -37.81 19.59 52.06
C PRO A 214 -36.38 20.07 52.38
N PRO A 215 -36.17 21.37 52.65
CA PRO A 215 -34.86 21.88 53.03
C PRO A 215 -34.41 21.27 54.36
N SER A 216 -33.18 20.75 54.40
CA SER A 216 -32.57 20.25 55.64
C SER A 216 -32.36 21.41 56.60
N ALA A 217 -32.97 21.33 57.79
CA ALA A 217 -32.88 22.36 58.81
C ALA A 217 -31.92 21.96 59.94
N LYS A 218 -30.96 22.86 60.20
CA LYS A 218 -29.85 22.81 61.18
C LYS A 218 -28.66 21.93 60.81
#